data_AF-A0A2E3HR57-F1
#
_entry.id   AF-A0A2E3HR57-F1
#
_cell.length_a   1.000
_cell.length_b   1.000
_cell.length_c   1.000
_cell.angle_alpha   90.00
_cell.angle_beta   90.00
_cell.angle_gamma   90.00
#
_symmetry.space_group_name_H-M   'P 1'
#
loop_
_entity.id
_entity.type
_entity.pdbx_description
1 polymer ?
#
loop_
_entity_poly.entity_id
_entity_poly.type
_entity_poly.pdbx_seq_one_letter_code
_entity_poly.pdbx_strand_id
1 'polypeptide(L)'
;MPAIISEQFRILNAETFVKSFVGVGSTVNKYYAFMGLPNSIEPKAGGTATWATNTPAPLDGFEEEYSIKESIIAMKKVTDKDVRRLVRKVSWVAGTTYEMYRHDYNIYNLTPITSQGSLYEANYYIVNEDLKVYVCLQNGSDPENPKGRPSYDQPTFVDLEPRAAGTSGDG
;
A
#
# COMPACT_ATOMS: atom_id res chain seq x y z
N MET A 1 0.18 8.30 -30.19
CA MET A 1 0.37 6.86 -29.98
C MET A 1 -0.03 6.56 -28.54
N PRO A 2 -1.06 5.74 -28.27
CA PRO A 2 -1.39 5.35 -26.90
C PRO A 2 -0.33 4.37 -26.36
N ALA A 3 0.10 4.57 -25.12
CA ALA A 3 1.01 3.68 -24.41
C ALA A 3 0.42 3.38 -23.03
N ILE A 4 0.66 2.16 -22.52
CA ILE A 4 0.18 1.71 -21.22
C ILE A 4 1.34 1.17 -20.39
N ILE A 5 1.33 1.43 -19.10
CA ILE A 5 2.19 0.77 -18.12
C ILE A 5 1.31 -0.23 -17.38
N SER A 6 1.62 -1.52 -17.52
CA SER A 6 0.83 -2.56 -16.86
C SER A 6 1.12 -2.61 -15.36
N GLU A 7 0.12 -3.05 -14.58
CA GLU A 7 0.30 -3.27 -13.15
C GLU A 7 1.38 -4.32 -12.85
N GLN A 8 1.54 -5.33 -13.73
CA GLN A 8 2.61 -6.31 -13.62
C GLN A 8 4.01 -5.68 -13.70
N PHE A 9 4.17 -4.63 -14.51
CA PHE A 9 5.44 -3.89 -14.57
C PHE A 9 5.71 -3.14 -13.26
N ARG A 10 4.68 -2.55 -12.63
CA ARG A 10 4.80 -1.90 -11.32
C ARG A 10 5.22 -2.90 -10.24
N ILE A 11 4.61 -4.09 -10.24
CA ILE A 11 4.98 -5.18 -9.32
C ILE A 11 6.42 -5.63 -9.56
N LEU A 12 6.82 -5.83 -10.82
CA LEU A 12 8.17 -6.25 -11.18
C LEU A 12 9.22 -5.23 -10.72
N ASN A 13 8.93 -3.93 -10.83
CA ASN A 13 9.85 -2.87 -10.36
C ASN A 13 10.01 -2.92 -8.84
N ALA A 14 8.92 -3.10 -8.10
CA ALA A 14 8.98 -3.25 -6.64
C ALA A 14 9.77 -4.52 -6.24
N GLU A 15 9.57 -5.63 -6.94
CA GLU A 15 10.33 -6.87 -6.71
C GLU A 15 11.82 -6.71 -7.04
N THR A 16 12.13 -6.00 -8.12
CA THR A 16 13.52 -5.69 -8.52
C THR A 16 14.22 -4.83 -7.46
N PHE A 17 13.52 -3.86 -6.87
CA PHE A 17 14.05 -3.09 -5.75
C PHE A 17 14.37 -3.97 -4.54
N VAL A 18 13.47 -4.87 -4.13
CA VAL A 18 13.74 -5.81 -3.01
C VAL A 18 14.94 -6.72 -3.33
N LYS A 19 15.02 -7.24 -4.56
CA LYS A 19 16.15 -8.08 -4.99
C LYS A 19 17.49 -7.36 -5.00
N SER A 20 17.51 -6.03 -5.12
CA SER A 20 18.76 -5.24 -5.09
C SER A 20 19.51 -5.32 -3.75
N PHE A 21 18.83 -5.71 -2.67
CA PHE A 21 19.42 -5.93 -1.34
C PHE A 21 20.11 -7.30 -1.18
N VAL A 22 19.76 -8.29 -2.03
CA VAL A 22 20.16 -9.70 -1.87
C VAL A 22 21.03 -10.18 -3.04
N GLY A 23 21.68 -9.25 -3.75
CA GLY A 23 22.51 -9.56 -4.92
C GLY A 23 23.56 -10.66 -4.70
N VAL A 24 23.92 -11.37 -5.77
CA VAL A 24 24.95 -12.42 -5.74
C VAL A 24 26.33 -11.78 -5.98
N GLY A 25 27.25 -11.90 -5.01
CA GLY A 25 28.60 -11.36 -5.13
C GLY A 25 28.69 -9.84 -4.85
N SER A 26 29.38 -9.09 -5.72
CA SER A 26 29.67 -7.64 -5.52
C SER A 26 28.62 -6.68 -6.12
N THR A 27 27.46 -7.18 -6.52
CA THR A 27 26.39 -6.41 -7.19
C THR A 27 25.33 -5.85 -6.23
N VAL A 28 25.59 -5.91 -4.93
CA VAL A 28 24.63 -5.50 -3.89
C VAL A 28 24.64 -3.99 -3.72
N ASN A 29 23.48 -3.37 -3.92
CA ASN A 29 23.28 -1.95 -3.61
C ASN A 29 23.22 -1.76 -2.09
N LYS A 30 23.89 -0.71 -1.59
CA LYS A 30 23.88 -0.37 -0.17
C LYS A 30 23.03 0.87 0.05
N TYR A 31 21.91 0.68 0.73
CA TYR A 31 20.99 1.76 1.08
C TYR A 31 21.20 2.19 2.53
N TYR A 32 21.10 3.50 2.77
CA TYR A 32 21.18 4.10 4.09
C TYR A 32 20.03 5.09 4.25
N ALA A 33 19.41 5.10 5.42
CA ALA A 33 18.54 6.18 5.86
C ALA A 33 19.34 7.09 6.78
N PHE A 34 19.12 8.40 6.69
CA PHE A 34 19.85 9.38 7.49
C PHE A 34 18.90 10.35 8.18
N MET A 35 19.37 10.95 9.26
CA MET A 35 18.73 12.08 9.92
C MET A 35 19.73 13.24 9.96
N GLY A 36 19.22 14.45 9.71
CA GLY A 36 20.01 15.67 9.63
C GLY A 36 19.23 16.89 10.11
N LEU A 37 19.78 18.07 9.84
CA LEU A 37 19.20 19.37 10.21
C LEU A 37 18.84 19.49 11.71
N PRO A 38 19.83 19.42 12.62
CA PRO A 38 19.56 19.50 14.06
C PRO A 38 19.00 20.86 14.50
N ASN A 39 19.29 21.91 13.74
CA ASN A 39 18.95 23.29 14.07
C ASN A 39 17.90 23.85 13.10
N SER A 40 16.76 23.18 13.02
CA SER A 40 15.69 23.47 12.05
C SER A 40 15.04 24.85 12.23
N ILE A 41 15.33 25.57 13.32
CA ILE A 41 14.83 26.92 13.61
C ILE A 41 15.82 28.03 13.25
N GLU A 42 17.08 27.70 12.99
CA GLU A 42 18.14 28.67 12.71
C GLU A 42 18.27 28.93 11.20
N PRO A 43 17.99 30.16 10.72
CA PRO A 43 18.12 30.51 9.31
C PRO A 43 19.52 30.24 8.74
N LYS A 44 20.58 30.42 9.53
CA LYS A 44 21.96 30.15 9.09
C LYS A 44 22.25 28.66 8.87
N ALA A 45 21.46 27.77 9.45
CA ALA A 45 21.55 26.33 9.25
C ALA A 45 20.57 25.83 8.17
N GLY A 46 19.92 26.74 7.42
CA GLY A 46 18.88 26.40 6.44
C GLY A 46 17.50 26.17 7.06
N GLY A 47 17.33 26.46 8.35
CA GLY A 47 16.07 26.34 9.08
C GLY A 47 15.16 27.57 8.95
N THR A 48 13.96 27.48 9.51
CA THR A 48 13.05 28.62 9.68
C THR A 48 12.38 28.59 11.04
N ALA A 49 12.16 29.75 11.65
CA ALA A 49 11.49 29.85 12.95
C ALA A 49 10.08 29.22 12.94
N THR A 50 9.45 29.11 11.77
CA THR A 50 8.12 28.51 11.59
C THR A 50 8.16 27.07 11.08
N TRP A 51 9.32 26.39 11.11
CA TRP A 51 9.49 25.05 10.52
C TRP A 51 8.46 24.03 11.02
N ALA A 52 8.03 24.13 12.29
CA ALA A 52 7.04 23.23 12.90
C ALA A 52 5.60 23.45 12.42
N THR A 53 5.26 24.66 11.95
CA THR A 53 3.90 25.03 11.54
C THR A 53 3.78 25.32 10.05
N ASN A 54 4.91 25.51 9.36
CA ASN A 54 4.99 25.79 7.93
C ASN A 54 6.29 25.18 7.36
N THR A 55 6.40 23.85 7.40
CA THR A 55 7.55 23.13 6.86
C THR A 55 7.61 23.31 5.34
N PRO A 56 8.69 23.87 4.78
CA PRO A 56 8.85 24.01 3.33
C PRO A 56 8.87 22.66 2.63
N ALA A 57 8.40 22.62 1.38
CA ALA A 57 8.57 21.45 0.52
C ALA A 57 10.07 21.25 0.22
N PRO A 58 10.57 20.01 0.19
CA PRO A 58 11.94 19.74 -0.21
C PRO A 58 12.15 20.13 -1.68
N LEU A 59 13.32 20.72 -1.97
CA LEU A 59 13.75 21.02 -3.33
C LEU A 59 14.75 19.95 -3.78
N ASP A 60 14.70 19.61 -5.06
CA ASP A 60 15.55 18.58 -5.69
C ASP A 60 16.53 19.25 -6.66
N GLY A 61 17.54 19.90 -6.08
CA GLY A 61 18.60 20.60 -6.79
C GLY A 61 19.97 20.23 -6.22
N PHE A 62 21.02 20.55 -6.99
CA PHE A 62 22.39 20.23 -6.57
C PHE A 62 22.78 20.97 -5.28
N GLU A 63 22.35 22.23 -5.11
CA GLU A 63 22.63 23.01 -3.91
C GLU A 63 22.02 22.35 -2.67
N GLU A 64 20.76 21.93 -2.75
CA GLU A 64 20.07 21.27 -1.65
C GLU A 64 20.64 19.89 -1.36
N GLU A 65 21.07 19.14 -2.38
CA GLU A 65 21.77 17.87 -2.18
C GLU A 65 23.07 18.06 -1.38
N TYR A 66 23.87 19.09 -1.69
CA TYR A 66 25.09 19.40 -0.93
C TYR A 66 24.77 19.86 0.50
N SER A 67 23.81 20.76 0.66
CA SER A 67 23.38 21.26 1.98
C SER A 67 22.89 20.13 2.90
N ILE A 68 22.08 19.21 2.35
CA ILE A 68 21.58 18.06 3.10
C ILE A 68 22.75 17.18 3.56
N LYS A 69 23.72 16.89 2.68
CA LYS A 69 24.90 16.07 2.99
C LYS A 69 25.73 16.64 4.14
N GLU A 70 25.89 17.97 4.21
CA GLU A 70 26.60 18.64 5.31
C GLU A 70 25.81 18.60 6.62
N SER A 71 24.48 18.53 6.54
CA SER A 71 23.60 18.53 7.72
C SER A 71 23.39 17.14 8.36
N ILE A 72 23.89 16.06 7.75
CA ILE A 72 23.68 14.68 8.23
C ILE A 72 24.41 14.47 9.55
N ILE A 73 23.69 13.97 10.56
CA ILE A 73 24.24 13.69 11.90
C ILE A 73 24.35 12.18 12.14
N ALA A 74 23.40 11.41 11.62
CA ALA A 74 23.33 9.97 11.84
C ALA A 74 22.84 9.24 10.59
N MET A 75 23.38 8.04 10.37
CA MET A 75 22.97 7.15 9.29
C MET A 75 22.76 5.73 9.81
N LYS A 76 21.73 5.06 9.31
CA LYS A 76 21.48 3.64 9.55
C LYS A 76 21.47 2.90 8.22
N LYS A 77 22.26 1.83 8.13
CA LYS A 77 22.22 0.92 6.98
C LYS A 77 20.88 0.18 6.97
N VAL A 78 20.21 0.20 5.82
CA VAL A 78 19.00 -0.60 5.58
C VAL A 78 19.43 -1.98 5.12
N THR A 79 18.89 -3.02 5.77
CA THR A 79 19.17 -4.42 5.46
C THR A 79 18.00 -5.06 4.72
N ASP A 80 18.23 -6.24 4.15
CA ASP A 80 17.19 -7.08 3.55
C ASP A 80 16.05 -7.41 4.54
N LYS A 81 16.35 -7.44 5.85
CA LYS A 81 15.35 -7.67 6.91
C LYS A 81 14.43 -6.48 7.15
N ASP A 82 14.87 -5.28 6.79
CA ASP A 82 14.11 -4.02 6.99
C ASP A 82 13.14 -3.73 5.84
N VAL A 83 13.24 -4.47 4.72
CA VAL A 83 12.45 -4.21 3.51
C VAL A 83 11.46 -5.34 3.26
N ARG A 84 10.18 -5.01 3.14
CA ARG A 84 9.11 -5.96 2.81
C ARG A 84 8.12 -5.33 1.85
N ARG A 85 7.57 -6.14 0.94
CA ARG A 85 6.42 -5.75 0.12
C ARG A 85 5.17 -5.77 0.99
N LEU A 86 4.40 -4.69 0.94
CA LEU A 86 3.17 -4.52 1.69
C LEU A 86 1.99 -4.28 0.75
N VAL A 87 0.80 -4.65 1.22
CA VAL A 87 -0.49 -4.31 0.63
C VAL A 87 -1.34 -3.63 1.69
N ARG A 88 -2.39 -2.92 1.28
CA ARG A 88 -3.29 -2.22 2.21
C ARG A 88 -3.95 -3.24 3.15
N LYS A 89 -4.00 -2.95 4.45
CA LYS A 89 -4.75 -3.79 5.39
C LYS A 89 -6.22 -3.36 5.39
N VAL A 90 -7.11 -4.29 5.05
CA VAL A 90 -8.56 -4.14 5.18
C VAL A 90 -9.02 -5.08 6.28
N SER A 91 -9.31 -4.60 7.47
CA SER A 91 -9.81 -5.45 8.56
C SER A 91 -11.29 -5.78 8.35
N TRP A 92 -11.69 -7.01 8.66
CA TRP A 92 -13.10 -7.38 8.65
C TRP A 92 -13.87 -6.68 9.77
N VAL A 93 -15.07 -6.19 9.47
CA VAL A 93 -16.00 -5.53 10.39
C VAL A 93 -17.42 -5.96 10.04
N ALA A 94 -18.14 -6.48 11.03
CA ALA A 94 -19.54 -6.87 10.88
C ALA A 94 -20.41 -5.70 10.38
N GLY A 95 -21.36 -5.99 9.50
CA GLY A 95 -22.26 -5.00 8.90
C GLY A 95 -21.64 -4.20 7.74
N THR A 96 -20.40 -4.48 7.36
CA THR A 96 -19.74 -3.84 6.21
C THR A 96 -19.98 -4.65 4.94
N THR A 97 -20.36 -3.97 3.86
CA THR A 97 -20.40 -4.57 2.52
C THR A 97 -19.01 -4.46 1.88
N TYR A 98 -18.45 -5.58 1.48
CA TYR A 98 -17.16 -5.65 0.77
C TYR A 98 -17.39 -5.81 -0.73
N GLU A 99 -16.47 -5.33 -1.55
CA GLU A 99 -16.54 -5.59 -2.99
C GLU A 99 -16.23 -7.06 -3.28
N MET A 100 -16.88 -7.62 -4.30
CA MET A 100 -16.42 -8.90 -4.86
C MET A 100 -15.18 -8.67 -5.73
N TYR A 101 -14.32 -9.68 -5.82
CA TYR A 101 -13.22 -9.72 -6.77
C TYR A 101 -13.77 -9.76 -8.19
N ARG A 102 -13.48 -8.70 -8.95
CA ARG A 102 -13.80 -8.64 -10.37
C ARG A 102 -12.65 -8.04 -11.16
N HIS A 103 -12.29 -8.72 -12.25
CA HIS A 103 -11.19 -8.31 -13.13
C HIS A 103 -11.57 -7.20 -14.11
N ASP A 104 -12.85 -6.86 -14.22
CA ASP A 104 -13.36 -5.86 -15.15
C ASP A 104 -13.42 -4.44 -14.56
N TYR A 105 -13.02 -4.26 -13.30
CA TYR A 105 -12.93 -2.93 -12.68
C TYR A 105 -11.89 -2.06 -13.37
N ASN A 106 -12.31 -0.88 -13.80
CA ASN A 106 -11.47 0.10 -14.47
C ASN A 106 -12.09 1.51 -14.37
N ILE A 107 -11.46 2.53 -14.95
CA ILE A 107 -11.94 3.92 -14.91
C ILE A 107 -13.34 4.15 -15.51
N TYR A 108 -13.81 3.24 -16.38
CA TYR A 108 -15.15 3.26 -16.98
C TYR A 108 -16.12 2.30 -16.30
N ASN A 109 -15.62 1.38 -15.46
CA ASN A 109 -16.38 0.40 -14.72
C ASN A 109 -15.90 0.40 -13.27
N LEU A 110 -16.32 1.42 -12.53
CA LEU A 110 -15.87 1.65 -11.16
C LEU A 110 -16.39 0.58 -10.21
N THR A 111 -15.69 0.38 -9.09
CA THR A 111 -16.13 -0.54 -8.04
C THR A 111 -17.48 -0.09 -7.45
N PRO A 112 -18.42 -1.01 -7.19
CA PRO A 112 -19.81 -0.66 -6.87
C PRO A 112 -20.01 0.02 -5.50
N ILE A 113 -19.06 -0.14 -4.57
CA ILE A 113 -19.16 0.35 -3.19
C ILE A 113 -18.26 1.58 -2.99
N THR A 114 -16.95 1.46 -3.25
CA THR A 114 -15.98 2.55 -3.04
C THR A 114 -15.73 3.45 -4.26
N SER A 115 -16.36 3.18 -5.41
CA SER A 115 -16.21 3.94 -6.65
C SER A 115 -14.76 4.16 -7.13
N GLN A 116 -13.90 3.16 -6.92
CA GLN A 116 -12.50 3.16 -7.35
C GLN A 116 -12.36 2.69 -8.80
N GLY A 117 -11.35 3.22 -9.49
CA GLY A 117 -11.03 2.88 -10.88
C GLY A 117 -10.06 1.70 -11.04
N SER A 118 -9.67 1.05 -9.93
CA SER A 118 -8.71 -0.05 -9.91
C SER A 118 -9.06 -1.08 -8.85
N LEU A 119 -8.83 -2.35 -9.15
CA LEU A 119 -9.03 -3.46 -8.20
C LEU A 119 -8.12 -3.35 -6.97
N TYR A 120 -6.92 -2.77 -7.10
CA TYR A 120 -5.99 -2.60 -5.96
C TYR A 120 -6.50 -1.61 -4.90
N GLU A 121 -7.44 -0.75 -5.28
CA GLU A 121 -8.06 0.24 -4.40
C GLU A 121 -9.39 -0.26 -3.82
N ALA A 122 -9.97 -1.33 -4.39
CA ALA A 122 -11.19 -1.96 -3.88
C ALA A 122 -10.95 -2.72 -2.56
N ASN A 123 -11.99 -2.87 -1.73
CA ASN A 123 -11.97 -3.70 -0.52
C ASN A 123 -12.40 -5.14 -0.84
N TYR A 124 -11.80 -5.75 -1.87
CA TYR A 124 -12.17 -7.10 -2.32
C TYR A 124 -11.57 -8.22 -1.47
N TYR A 125 -10.64 -7.90 -0.58
CA TYR A 125 -10.06 -8.80 0.38
C TYR A 125 -10.14 -8.21 1.78
N ILE A 126 -10.16 -9.09 2.78
CA ILE A 126 -10.24 -8.75 4.19
C ILE A 126 -9.22 -9.54 4.99
N VAL A 127 -8.87 -9.00 6.15
CA VAL A 127 -8.03 -9.64 7.15
C VAL A 127 -8.90 -9.91 8.38
N ASN A 128 -8.94 -11.18 8.79
CA ASN A 128 -9.68 -11.60 9.98
C ASN A 128 -8.86 -11.37 11.27
N GLU A 129 -9.42 -11.76 12.43
CA GLU A 129 -8.76 -11.62 13.73
C GLU A 129 -7.46 -12.45 13.85
N ASP A 130 -7.40 -13.60 13.18
CA ASP A 130 -6.22 -14.48 13.10
C ASP A 130 -5.13 -13.96 12.12
N LEU A 131 -5.29 -12.78 11.52
CA LEU A 131 -4.44 -12.23 10.45
C LEU A 131 -4.41 -13.08 9.16
N LYS A 132 -5.44 -13.91 8.94
CA LYS A 132 -5.65 -14.62 7.68
C LYS A 132 -6.31 -13.68 6.68
N VAL A 133 -5.91 -13.80 5.42
CA VAL A 133 -6.40 -12.97 4.32
C VAL A 133 -7.40 -13.77 3.49
N TYR A 134 -8.59 -13.20 3.27
CA TYR A 134 -9.65 -13.80 2.48
C TYR A 134 -10.04 -12.89 1.33
N VAL A 135 -10.31 -13.47 0.17
CA VAL A 135 -10.83 -12.77 -1.01
C VAL A 135 -12.33 -12.99 -1.06
N CYS A 136 -13.09 -11.90 -1.21
CA CYS A 136 -14.52 -11.96 -1.47
C CYS A 136 -14.75 -12.35 -2.93
N LEU A 137 -15.21 -13.57 -3.19
CA LEU A 137 -15.51 -14.04 -4.55
C LEU A 137 -16.94 -13.67 -4.97
N GLN A 138 -17.86 -13.67 -4.01
CA GLN A 138 -19.23 -13.25 -4.17
C GLN A 138 -19.64 -12.51 -2.91
N ASN A 139 -20.32 -11.37 -3.05
CA ASN A 139 -20.73 -10.50 -1.94
C ASN A 139 -22.26 -10.48 -1.76
N GLY A 140 -22.94 -11.54 -2.20
CA GLY A 140 -24.40 -11.63 -2.16
C GLY A 140 -25.12 -10.69 -3.14
N SER A 141 -24.45 -10.24 -4.21
CA SER A 141 -25.09 -9.38 -5.22
C SER A 141 -26.18 -10.13 -5.99
N ASP A 142 -27.35 -9.54 -6.10
CA ASP A 142 -28.49 -10.02 -6.89
C ASP A 142 -29.18 -8.83 -7.60
N PRO A 143 -30.16 -9.04 -8.50
CA PRO A 143 -30.83 -7.93 -9.18
C PRO A 143 -31.52 -6.92 -8.25
N GLU A 144 -31.87 -7.31 -7.03
CA GLU A 144 -32.47 -6.43 -6.01
C GLU A 144 -31.39 -5.71 -5.19
N ASN A 145 -30.21 -6.32 -5.04
CA ASN A 145 -29.06 -5.87 -4.25
C ASN A 145 -27.79 -5.80 -5.13
N PRO A 146 -27.72 -4.90 -6.12
CA PRO A 146 -26.61 -4.86 -7.08
C PRO A 146 -25.25 -4.50 -6.45
N LYS A 147 -25.26 -3.94 -5.23
CA LYS A 147 -24.05 -3.60 -4.47
C LYS A 147 -23.56 -4.72 -3.54
N GLY A 148 -24.30 -5.82 -3.43
CA GLY A 148 -24.05 -6.87 -2.46
C GLY A 148 -24.68 -6.61 -1.10
N ARG A 149 -24.56 -7.60 -0.22
CA ARG A 149 -25.11 -7.62 1.13
C ARG A 149 -24.02 -7.37 2.18
N PRO A 150 -24.35 -6.77 3.32
CA PRO A 150 -23.39 -6.61 4.41
C PRO A 150 -22.96 -7.97 4.95
N SER A 151 -21.67 -8.13 5.23
CA SER A 151 -21.13 -9.35 5.86
C SER A 151 -21.39 -9.33 7.36
N TYR A 152 -21.95 -10.42 7.87
CA TYR A 152 -22.22 -10.60 9.31
C TYR A 152 -21.35 -11.68 9.93
N ASP A 153 -20.95 -12.68 9.13
CA ASP A 153 -20.09 -13.75 9.58
C ASP A 153 -18.64 -13.50 9.12
N GLN A 154 -17.71 -13.63 10.05
CA GLN A 154 -16.29 -13.53 9.71
C GLN A 154 -15.79 -14.87 9.12
N PRO A 155 -15.06 -14.87 8.00
CA PRO A 155 -14.47 -16.09 7.47
C PRO A 155 -13.35 -16.62 8.37
N THR A 156 -13.42 -17.91 8.71
CA THR A 156 -12.44 -18.62 9.54
C THR A 156 -11.91 -19.91 8.90
N PHE A 157 -12.47 -20.31 7.75
CA PHE A 157 -12.10 -21.52 7.04
C PHE A 157 -10.65 -21.44 6.51
N VAL A 158 -10.00 -22.59 6.35
CA VAL A 158 -8.61 -22.70 5.86
C VAL A 158 -8.50 -23.62 4.65
N ASP A 159 -9.63 -24.15 4.18
CA ASP A 159 -9.70 -25.01 3.03
C ASP A 159 -9.47 -24.22 1.73
N LEU A 160 -9.12 -24.92 0.65
CA LEU A 160 -8.89 -24.36 -0.67
C LEU A 160 -10.19 -24.13 -1.45
N GLU A 161 -11.30 -24.70 -0.98
CA GLU A 161 -12.60 -24.56 -1.63
C GLU A 161 -13.30 -23.25 -1.25
N PRO A 162 -13.87 -22.51 -2.22
CA PRO A 162 -14.72 -21.36 -1.95
C PRO A 162 -15.90 -21.75 -1.04
N ARG A 163 -16.08 -21.01 0.04
CA ARG A 163 -17.19 -21.23 0.98
C ARG A 163 -17.72 -19.91 1.50
N ALA A 164 -19.03 -19.88 1.77
CA ALA A 164 -19.67 -18.79 2.49
C ALA A 164 -19.01 -18.60 3.86
N ALA A 165 -18.89 -17.34 4.30
CA ALA A 165 -18.27 -17.02 5.59
C ALA A 165 -19.05 -17.62 6.77
N GLY A 166 -20.37 -17.79 6.63
CA GLY A 166 -21.22 -18.49 7.58
C GLY A 166 -22.59 -18.83 7.01
N THR A 167 -23.60 -18.79 7.87
CA THR A 167 -24.99 -19.15 7.54
C THR A 167 -25.92 -17.95 7.44
N SER A 168 -25.40 -16.74 7.62
CA SER A 168 -26.19 -15.50 7.65
C SER A 168 -26.67 -15.03 6.27
N GLY A 169 -26.30 -15.72 5.19
CA GLY A 169 -26.78 -15.44 3.83
C GLY A 169 -26.21 -14.14 3.25
N ASP A 170 -24.98 -13.82 3.64
CA ASP A 170 -24.22 -12.63 3.22
C ASP A 170 -23.49 -12.80 1.88
N GLY A 171 -23.42 -14.03 1.34
CA GLY A 171 -22.82 -14.33 0.03
C GLY A 171 -22.23 -15.72 -0.05
#